data_AF-A0A420CMB4-F1
#
_entry.id   AF-A0A420CMB4-F1
#
_cell.length_a   1.000
_cell.length_b   1.000
_cell.length_c   1.000
_cell.angle_alpha   90.00
_cell.angle_beta   90.00
_cell.angle_gamma   90.00
#
_symmetry.space_group_name_H-M   'P 1'
#
loop_
_entity.id
_entity.type
_entity.pdbx_description
1 polymer ?
#
loop_
_entity_poly.entity_id
_entity_poly.type
_entity_poly.pdbx_seq_one_letter_code
_entity_poly.pdbx_strand_id
1 'polypeptide(L)'
;MTAWLTAFFTSGWVSVIAILVLWTVTIAAARLSPAPRATLRALLANAVSGSALLAAFGSAMRQGPILLLAGLLALSLIAFLLDLRARLSAQASGLRRRTE
;
A
#
# COMPACT_ATOMS: atom_id res chain seq x y z
N MET A 1 -21.01 20.44 -13.76
CA MET A 1 -19.52 20.50 -13.76
C MET A 1 -18.84 19.33 -13.04
N THR A 2 -19.57 18.34 -12.51
CA THR A 2 -19.00 17.16 -11.82
C THR A 2 -19.04 15.87 -12.66
N ALA A 3 -19.82 15.83 -13.74
CA ALA A 3 -20.05 14.61 -14.54
C ALA A 3 -18.76 13.96 -15.07
N TRP A 4 -17.81 14.76 -15.57
CA TRP A 4 -16.50 14.29 -16.02
C TRP A 4 -15.66 13.68 -14.87
N LEU A 5 -15.70 14.28 -13.68
CA LEU A 5 -15.01 13.78 -12.49
C LEU A 5 -15.63 12.44 -12.05
N THR A 6 -16.96 12.36 -11.99
CA THR A 6 -17.66 11.11 -11.66
C THR A 6 -17.32 10.01 -12.66
N ALA A 7 -17.33 10.32 -13.96
CA ALA A 7 -16.97 9.38 -15.02
C ALA A 7 -15.53 8.86 -14.85
N PHE A 8 -14.60 9.73 -14.49
CA PHE A 8 -13.22 9.36 -14.23
C PHE A 8 -13.09 8.42 -13.02
N PHE A 9 -13.82 8.68 -11.93
CA PHE A 9 -13.85 7.79 -10.76
C PHE A 9 -14.50 6.43 -11.07
N THR A 10 -15.64 6.41 -11.77
CA THR A 10 -16.33 5.16 -12.15
C THR A 10 -15.55 4.34 -13.17
N SER A 11 -14.68 4.97 -13.96
CA SER A 11 -13.84 4.26 -14.94
C SER A 11 -12.79 3.34 -14.29
N GLY A 12 -12.50 3.52 -13.00
CA GLY A 12 -11.48 2.76 -12.28
C GLY A 12 -10.04 3.17 -12.58
N TRP A 13 -9.79 4.11 -13.50
CA TRP A 13 -8.45 4.60 -13.83
C TRP A 13 -7.77 5.33 -12.67
N VAL A 14 -8.54 5.97 -11.78
CA VAL A 14 -8.05 6.59 -10.54
C VAL A 14 -7.21 5.61 -9.72
N SER A 15 -7.67 4.35 -9.61
CA SER A 15 -6.98 3.31 -8.87
C SER A 15 -5.63 2.97 -9.49
N VAL A 16 -5.57 2.81 -10.81
CA VAL A 16 -4.34 2.52 -11.55
C VAL A 16 -3.32 3.65 -11.36
N ILE A 17 -3.76 4.90 -11.52
CA ILE A 17 -2.91 6.08 -11.35
C ILE A 17 -2.40 6.15 -9.90
N ALA A 18 -3.27 5.93 -8.91
CA ALA A 18 -2.87 5.93 -7.51
C ALA A 18 -1.84 4.85 -7.19
N ILE A 19 -1.97 3.64 -7.78
CA ILE A 19 -0.97 2.56 -7.63
C ILE A 19 0.37 2.98 -8.25
N LEU A 20 0.36 3.58 -9.44
CA LEU A 20 1.59 4.07 -10.07
C LEU A 20 2.27 5.15 -9.23
N VAL A 21 1.51 6.10 -8.71
CA VAL A 21 2.04 7.16 -7.81
C VAL A 21 2.61 6.54 -6.54
N LEU A 22 1.90 5.59 -5.92
CA LEU A 22 2.34 4.89 -4.71
C LEU A 22 3.71 4.22 -4.93
N TRP A 23 3.87 3.46 -6.01
CA TRP A 23 5.13 2.79 -6.32
C TRP A 23 6.24 3.77 -6.69
N THR A 24 5.92 4.84 -7.43
CA THR A 24 6.88 5.89 -7.78
C THR A 24 7.45 6.54 -6.52
N VAL A 25 6.59 6.93 -5.58
CA VAL A 25 7.01 7.52 -4.30
C VAL A 25 7.79 6.52 -3.46
N THR A 26 7.36 5.25 -3.42
CA THR A 26 8.05 4.18 -2.69
C THR A 26 9.48 3.96 -3.20
N ILE A 27 9.64 3.89 -4.53
CA ILE A 27 10.95 3.72 -5.18
C ILE A 27 11.81 4.97 -4.98
N ALA A 28 11.23 6.17 -5.12
CA ALA A 28 11.94 7.43 -4.90
C ALA A 28 12.45 7.53 -3.46
N ALA A 29 11.60 7.24 -2.46
CA ALA A 29 11.97 7.23 -1.05
C ALA A 29 13.07 6.21 -0.75
N ALA A 30 13.00 5.01 -1.34
CA ALA A 30 14.05 4.01 -1.19
C ALA A 30 15.38 4.48 -1.79
N ARG A 31 15.37 5.10 -2.99
CA ARG A 31 16.59 5.58 -3.66
C ARG A 31 17.27 6.73 -2.95
N LEU A 32 16.50 7.62 -2.32
CA LEU A 32 17.03 8.76 -1.56
C LEU A 32 17.52 8.38 -0.16
N SER A 33 17.27 7.15 0.29
CA SER A 33 17.66 6.69 1.61
C SER A 33 19.10 6.17 1.63
N PRO A 34 19.86 6.38 2.73
CA PRO A 34 21.21 5.85 2.90
C PRO A 34 21.29 4.31 2.89
N ALA A 35 20.16 3.61 3.09
CA ALA A 35 20.08 2.14 3.04
C ALA A 35 18.94 1.67 2.10
N PRO A 36 19.12 1.77 0.77
CA PRO A 36 18.02 1.66 -0.19
C PRO A 36 17.30 0.31 -0.17
N ARG A 37 18.04 -0.80 -0.02
CA ARG A 37 17.46 -2.14 0.05
C ARG A 37 16.66 -2.37 1.33
N ALA A 38 17.14 -1.84 2.46
CA ALA A 38 16.47 -1.96 3.75
C ALA A 38 15.19 -1.12 3.75
N THR A 39 15.26 0.12 3.26
CA THR A 39 14.11 1.03 3.14
C THR A 39 13.06 0.49 2.18
N LEU A 40 13.46 -0.06 1.02
CA LEU A 40 12.52 -0.70 0.10
C LEU A 40 11.81 -1.88 0.77
N ARG A 41 12.56 -2.76 1.46
CA ARG A 41 11.97 -3.91 2.17
C ARG A 41 10.99 -3.48 3.27
N ALA A 42 11.30 -2.40 3.98
CA ALA A 42 10.45 -1.84 5.01
C ALA A 42 9.18 -1.17 4.44
N LEU A 43 9.22 -0.65 3.22
CA LEU A 43 8.06 -0.03 2.57
C LEU A 43 7.24 -1.01 1.74
N LEU A 44 7.81 -2.16 1.36
CA LEU A 44 7.21 -3.12 0.43
C LEU A 44 5.87 -3.65 0.94
N ALA A 45 5.79 -4.11 2.18
CA ALA A 45 4.57 -4.67 2.75
C ALA A 45 3.44 -3.63 2.79
N ASN A 46 3.77 -2.39 3.17
CA ASN A 46 2.83 -1.27 3.12
C ASN A 46 2.41 -0.90 1.69
N ALA A 47 3.34 -0.84 0.73
CA ALA A 47 3.04 -0.54 -0.67
C ALA A 47 2.15 -1.62 -1.31
N VAL A 48 2.36 -2.89 -0.96
CA VAL A 48 1.50 -4.01 -1.38
C VAL A 48 0.11 -3.88 -0.75
N SER A 49 0.03 -3.58 0.55
CA SER A 49 -1.25 -3.35 1.22
C SER A 49 -2.04 -2.20 0.58
N GLY A 50 -1.39 -1.07 0.35
CA GLY A 50 -1.98 0.09 -0.34
C GLY A 50 -2.40 -0.23 -1.77
N SER A 51 -1.59 -1.01 -2.51
CA SER A 51 -1.93 -1.44 -3.88
C SER A 51 -3.18 -2.32 -3.89
N ALA A 52 -3.31 -3.24 -2.94
CA ALA A 52 -4.48 -4.11 -2.82
C ALA A 52 -5.75 -3.32 -2.44
N LEU A 53 -5.64 -2.33 -1.53
CA LEU A 53 -6.75 -1.41 -1.20
C LEU A 53 -7.18 -0.58 -2.40
N LEU A 54 -6.22 0.01 -3.12
CA LEU A 54 -6.51 0.81 -4.30
C LEU A 54 -7.15 -0.06 -5.40
N ALA A 55 -6.65 -1.26 -5.62
CA ALA A 55 -7.24 -2.21 -6.56
C ALA A 55 -8.67 -2.60 -6.13
N ALA A 56 -8.91 -2.84 -4.83
CA ALA A 56 -10.25 -3.14 -4.30
C ALA A 56 -11.19 -1.95 -4.54
N PHE A 57 -10.73 -0.72 -4.29
CA PHE A 57 -11.49 0.49 -4.56
C PHE A 57 -11.84 0.63 -6.06
N GLY A 58 -10.87 0.43 -6.95
CA GLY A 58 -11.09 0.48 -8.40
C GLY A 58 -12.01 -0.64 -8.90
N SER A 59 -12.04 -1.78 -8.22
CA SER A 59 -13.01 -2.85 -8.47
C SER A 59 -14.40 -2.48 -7.97
N ALA A 60 -14.52 -1.92 -6.77
CA ALA A 60 -15.78 -1.49 -6.17
C ALA A 60 -16.48 -0.43 -7.04
N MET A 61 -15.72 0.57 -7.51
CA MET A 61 -16.24 1.63 -8.38
C MET A 61 -16.78 1.12 -9.73
N ARG A 62 -16.30 -0.05 -10.18
CA ARG A 62 -16.76 -0.72 -11.40
C ARG A 62 -17.80 -1.81 -11.13
N GLN A 63 -18.32 -1.91 -9.91
CA GLN A 63 -19.22 -2.98 -9.48
C GLN A 63 -18.63 -4.37 -9.76
N GLY A 64 -17.33 -4.52 -9.55
CA GLY A 64 -16.60 -5.76 -9.78
C GLY A 64 -17.04 -6.90 -8.86
N PRO A 65 -16.59 -8.14 -9.15
CA PRO A 65 -17.02 -9.33 -8.43
C PRO A 65 -16.64 -9.27 -6.94
N ILE A 66 -17.61 -9.57 -6.07
CA ILE A 66 -17.46 -9.53 -4.60
C ILE A 66 -16.29 -10.37 -4.11
N LEU A 67 -16.05 -11.55 -4.71
CA LEU A 67 -14.95 -12.44 -4.35
C LEU A 67 -13.57 -11.79 -4.57
N LEU A 68 -13.40 -11.04 -5.67
CA LEU A 68 -12.17 -10.31 -5.95
C LEU A 68 -11.98 -9.17 -4.94
N LEU A 69 -13.06 -8.48 -4.58
CA LEU A 69 -13.02 -7.43 -3.56
C LEU A 69 -12.59 -7.99 -2.20
N ALA A 70 -13.22 -9.08 -1.76
CA ALA A 70 -12.92 -9.76 -0.51
C ALA A 70 -11.47 -10.25 -0.49
N GLY A 71 -10.99 -10.84 -1.59
CA GLY A 71 -9.61 -11.29 -1.72
C GLY A 71 -8.60 -10.14 -1.63
N LEU A 72 -8.86 -9.02 -2.29
CA LEU A 72 -7.99 -7.84 -2.24
C LEU A 72 -7.96 -7.19 -0.85
N LEU A 73 -9.11 -7.11 -0.16
CA LEU A 73 -9.19 -6.60 1.21
C LEU A 73 -8.45 -7.52 2.18
N ALA A 74 -8.62 -8.85 2.06
CA ALA A 74 -7.90 -9.82 2.87
C ALA A 74 -6.38 -9.71 2.66
N LEU A 75 -5.94 -9.61 1.40
CA LEU A 75 -4.53 -9.45 1.05
C LEU A 75 -3.96 -8.15 1.64
N SER A 76 -4.71 -7.04 1.56
CA SER A 76 -4.31 -5.76 2.16
C SER A 76 -4.12 -5.88 3.67
N LEU A 77 -5.07 -6.51 4.35
CA LEU A 77 -5.04 -6.67 5.80
C LEU A 77 -3.84 -7.53 6.23
N ILE A 78 -3.62 -8.66 5.57
CA ILE A 78 -2.48 -9.53 5.85
C ILE A 78 -1.16 -8.78 5.62
N ALA A 79 -1.02 -8.06 4.50
CA ALA A 79 0.18 -7.29 4.21
C ALA A 79 0.43 -6.18 5.25
N PHE A 80 -0.63 -5.50 5.71
CA PHE A 80 -0.55 -4.49 6.76
C PHE A 80 -0.13 -5.10 8.11
N LEU A 81 -0.69 -6.25 8.49
CA LEU A 81 -0.32 -6.93 9.73
C LEU A 81 1.15 -7.37 9.72
N LEU A 82 1.66 -7.83 8.57
CA LEU A 82 3.08 -8.16 8.41
C LEU A 82 3.98 -6.91 8.53
N ASP A 83 3.57 -5.80 7.93
CA ASP A 83 4.28 -4.51 8.05
C ASP A 83 4.33 -4.03 9.51
N LEU A 84 3.18 -4.06 10.20
CA LEU A 84 3.06 -3.68 11.60
C LEU A 84 3.93 -4.56 12.49
N ARG A 85 3.90 -5.88 12.30
CA ARG A 85 4.75 -6.82 13.04
C ARG A 85 6.24 -6.53 12.85
N ALA A 86 6.67 -6.24 11.62
CA ALA A 86 8.06 -5.90 11.33
C ALA A 86 8.49 -4.61 12.06
N ARG A 87 7.66 -3.55 12.00
CA ARG A 87 7.94 -2.28 12.69
C ARG A 87 8.01 -2.42 14.20
N LEU A 88 7.07 -3.15 14.81
CA LEU A 88 7.05 -3.39 16.25
C LEU A 88 8.28 -4.17 16.71
N SER A 89 8.70 -5.19 15.96
CA SER A 89 9.91 -5.96 16.28
C SER A 89 11.19 -5.10 16.24
N ALA A 90 11.27 -4.16 15.28
CA ALA A 90 12.39 -3.24 15.18
C ALA A 90 12.43 -2.27 16.37
N GLN A 91 11.28 -1.73 16.80
CA GLN A 91 11.19 -0.84 17.96
C GLN A 91 11.56 -1.55 19.27
N ALA A 92 11.11 -2.79 19.46
CA ALA A 92 11.46 -3.59 20.63
C ALA A 92 12.98 -3.82 20.73
N SER A 93 13.65 -4.07 19.60
CA SER A 93 15.12 -4.22 19.55
C SER A 93 15.87 -2.93 19.88
N GLY A 94 15.33 -1.78 19.48
CA GLY A 94 15.93 -0.46 19.76
C GLY A 94 15.80 -0.03 21.23
N LEU A 95 14.68 -0.34 21.88
CA LEU A 95 14.47 -0.08 23.31
C LEU A 95 15.46 -0.86 24.18
N ARG A 96 15.65 -2.16 23.89
CA ARG A 96 16.59 -3.01 24.64
C ARG A 96 18.03 -2.51 24.58
N ARG A 97 18.45 -1.93 23.45
CA ARG A 97 19.82 -1.43 23.24
C ARG A 97 20.13 -0.11 23.96
N ARG A 98 19.12 0.59 24.51
CA ARG A 98 19.28 1.83 25.29
C ARG A 98 19.28 1.59 26.80
N THR A 99 18.85 0.40 27.24
CA THR A 99 18.75 0.02 28.64
C THR A 99 19.90 -0.88 29.12
N GLU A 100 20.73 -1.35 28.19
CA GLU A 100 22.03 -2.01 28.42
C GLU A 100 23.15 -0.97 28.26
#